data_AF-A0A562R142-F1
#
_entry.id   AF-A0A562R142-F1
#
_cell.length_a   1.000
_cell.length_b   1.000
_cell.length_c   1.000
_cell.angle_alpha   90.00
_cell.angle_beta   90.00
_cell.angle_gamma   90.00
#
_symmetry.space_group_name_H-M   'P 1'
#
loop_
_entity.id
_entity.type
_entity.pdbx_description
1 polymer ?
#
loop_
_entity_poly.entity_id
_entity_poly.type
_entity_poly.pdbx_seq_one_letter_code
_entity_poly.pdbx_strand_id
1 'polypeptide(L)'
;MRTLSVIVVLLVTSACTTTPVANNELDDAVLPGTVDARQLAADAAKQLQAYYPAASTRFALRQRADAGFPGTLAEALRAAGYELREIPPASSAGTGAADARQGMPADAAPADIPVRYLLGTVDQNGAYYLTLDAGHHRISRAYVLHQDTLRPTGAWLHGELP
;
A
#
# COMPACT_ATOMS: atom_id res chain seq x y z
N MET A 1 69.29 4.56 -12.24
CA MET A 1 68.10 3.87 -12.79
C MET A 1 66.91 4.20 -11.90
N ARG A 2 66.14 5.24 -12.24
CA ARG A 2 64.93 5.70 -11.54
C ARG A 2 63.81 5.76 -12.58
N THR A 3 62.90 4.79 -12.52
CA THR A 3 61.61 4.75 -13.21
C THR A 3 60.69 4.01 -12.24
N LEU A 4 59.88 4.69 -11.41
CA LEU A 4 58.53 5.18 -11.73
C LEU A 4 57.74 4.13 -12.52
N SER A 5 56.91 3.34 -11.83
CA SER A 5 55.65 2.85 -12.41
C SER A 5 54.68 2.37 -11.34
N VAL A 6 53.82 3.32 -10.98
CA VAL A 6 52.36 3.18 -10.91
C VAL A 6 51.82 2.05 -10.04
N ILE A 7 51.51 2.44 -8.81
CA ILE A 7 50.45 1.87 -7.97
C ILE A 7 49.15 1.88 -8.79
N VAL A 8 48.79 0.73 -9.37
CA VAL A 8 47.45 0.52 -9.94
C VAL A 8 46.52 0.18 -8.79
N VAL A 9 45.90 1.23 -8.25
CA VAL A 9 44.77 1.16 -7.34
C VAL A 9 43.60 0.53 -8.09
N LEU A 10 43.38 -0.78 -7.89
CA LEU A 10 42.13 -1.44 -8.27
C LEU A 10 41.03 -0.97 -7.30
N LEU A 11 40.40 0.15 -7.64
CA LEU A 11 39.12 0.57 -7.10
C LEU A 11 38.04 -0.38 -7.62
N VAL A 12 37.77 -1.47 -6.89
CA VAL A 12 36.54 -2.24 -7.06
C VAL A 12 35.44 -1.52 -6.29
N THR A 13 34.85 -0.49 -6.89
CA THR A 13 33.59 0.07 -6.39
C THR A 13 32.48 -0.89 -6.81
N SER A 14 32.11 -1.81 -5.92
CA SER A 14 30.84 -2.53 -6.03
C SER A 14 29.72 -1.50 -6.03
N ALA A 15 29.20 -1.17 -7.21
CA ALA A 15 27.97 -0.42 -7.34
C ALA A 15 26.85 -1.30 -6.77
N CYS A 16 26.44 -1.01 -5.54
CA CYS A 16 25.15 -1.48 -5.03
C CYS A 16 24.10 -0.72 -5.84
N THR A 17 23.71 -1.25 -6.99
CA THR A 17 22.52 -0.76 -7.71
C THR A 17 21.34 -1.14 -6.84
N THR A 18 20.93 -0.23 -5.95
CA THR A 18 19.59 -0.29 -5.38
C THR A 18 18.66 -0.11 -6.57
N THR A 19 18.02 -1.18 -7.03
CA THR A 19 16.93 -1.04 -7.99
C THR A 19 15.83 -0.31 -7.24
N PRO A 20 15.43 0.90 -7.67
CA PRO A 20 14.20 1.46 -7.15
C PRO A 20 13.10 0.47 -7.51
N VAL A 21 12.41 -0.08 -6.52
CA VAL A 21 11.10 -0.70 -6.73
C VAL A 21 10.30 0.31 -7.55
N ALA A 22 9.89 -0.11 -8.74
CA ALA A 22 9.21 0.76 -9.68
C ALA A 22 7.91 1.23 -9.03
N ASN A 23 7.92 2.48 -8.57
CA ASN A 23 6.76 3.18 -8.07
C ASN A 23 5.86 3.55 -9.25
N ASN A 24 5.24 2.58 -9.97
CA ASN A 24 4.11 2.93 -10.84
C ASN A 24 3.24 1.80 -11.40
N GLU A 25 3.57 0.54 -11.19
CA GLU A 25 2.64 -0.55 -11.47
C GLU A 25 2.38 -1.21 -10.12
N LEU A 26 1.16 -1.04 -9.60
CA LEU A 26 0.72 -1.80 -8.43
C LEU A 26 0.59 -3.25 -8.88
N ASP A 27 1.70 -3.98 -8.86
CA ASP A 27 1.72 -5.43 -8.94
C ASP A 27 1.20 -5.93 -7.58
N ASP A 28 -0.12 -6.05 -7.46
CA ASP A 28 -0.74 -6.66 -6.29
C ASP A 28 -0.44 -8.16 -6.33
N ALA A 29 0.50 -8.57 -5.48
CA ALA A 29 0.84 -9.96 -5.26
C ALA A 29 -0.40 -10.75 -4.88
N VAL A 30 -0.64 -11.83 -5.63
CA VAL A 30 -1.71 -12.77 -5.35
C VAL A 30 -1.25 -13.69 -4.21
N LEU A 31 -1.98 -13.66 -3.10
CA LEU A 31 -1.76 -14.64 -2.03
C LEU A 31 -2.07 -16.06 -2.55
N PRO A 32 -1.31 -17.09 -2.11
CA PRO A 32 -1.66 -18.47 -2.44
C PRO A 32 -3.09 -18.76 -1.99
N GLY A 33 -3.87 -19.51 -2.78
CA GLY A 33 -5.28 -19.76 -2.48
C GLY A 33 -5.56 -20.51 -1.17
N THR A 34 -4.52 -21.06 -0.52
CA THR A 34 -4.58 -21.67 0.82
C THR A 34 -4.51 -20.66 1.96
N VAL A 35 -4.11 -19.42 1.66
CA VAL A 35 -3.84 -18.38 2.66
C VAL A 35 -5.07 -17.50 2.87
N ASP A 36 -5.53 -17.42 4.12
CA ASP A 36 -6.66 -16.57 4.50
C ASP A 36 -6.25 -15.09 4.61
N ALA A 37 -6.84 -14.24 3.77
CA ALA A 37 -6.61 -12.80 3.76
C ALA A 37 -7.24 -12.06 4.96
N ARG A 38 -8.13 -12.72 5.75
CA ARG A 38 -8.86 -12.11 6.86
C ARG A 38 -7.94 -11.57 7.95
N GLN A 39 -6.87 -12.29 8.28
CA GLN A 39 -5.93 -11.82 9.29
C GLN A 39 -5.20 -10.55 8.85
N LEU A 40 -4.78 -10.52 7.58
CA LEU A 40 -4.12 -9.37 6.98
C LEU A 40 -5.06 -8.16 6.90
N ALA A 41 -6.30 -8.36 6.47
CA ALA A 41 -7.34 -7.34 6.40
C ALA A 41 -7.74 -6.79 7.78
N ALA A 42 -7.87 -7.65 8.78
CA ALA A 42 -8.20 -7.24 10.15
C ALA A 42 -7.08 -6.39 10.78
N ASP A 43 -5.81 -6.77 10.56
CA ASP A 43 -4.68 -5.98 11.05
C ASP A 43 -4.58 -4.62 10.34
N ALA A 44 -4.79 -4.59 9.02
CA ALA A 44 -4.88 -3.36 8.23
C ALA A 44 -5.98 -2.43 8.72
N ALA A 45 -7.21 -2.94 8.90
CA ALA A 45 -8.34 -2.16 9.39
C ALA A 45 -8.09 -1.63 10.80
N LYS A 46 -7.43 -2.41 11.67
CA LYS A 46 -7.05 -1.96 13.02
C LYS A 46 -6.08 -0.79 12.99
N GLN A 47 -5.12 -0.77 12.07
CA GLN A 47 -4.22 0.38 11.95
C GLN A 47 -4.92 1.61 11.41
N LEU A 48 -5.77 1.47 10.40
CA LEU A 48 -6.55 2.60 9.88
C LEU A 48 -7.41 3.23 11.00
N GLN A 49 -7.96 2.42 11.90
CA GLN A 49 -8.69 2.91 13.09
C GLN A 49 -7.85 3.73 14.06
N ALA A 50 -6.55 3.48 14.15
CA ALA A 50 -5.67 4.27 15.00
C ALA A 50 -5.52 5.72 14.49
N TYR A 51 -5.67 5.94 13.18
CA TYR A 51 -5.53 7.25 12.54
C TYR A 51 -6.87 7.92 12.21
N TYR A 52 -7.88 7.11 11.93
CA TYR A 52 -9.15 7.55 11.38
C TYR A 52 -10.30 7.02 12.22
N PRO A 53 -10.89 7.80 13.14
CA PRO A 53 -12.02 7.35 13.93
C PRO A 53 -13.22 7.01 13.03
N ALA A 54 -13.81 5.83 13.23
CA ALA A 54 -14.85 5.29 12.35
C ALA A 54 -16.10 6.19 12.24
N ALA A 55 -16.56 6.74 13.37
CA ALA A 55 -17.79 7.54 13.42
C ALA A 55 -17.74 8.86 12.62
N SER A 56 -16.54 9.32 12.24
CA SER A 56 -16.35 10.57 11.51
C SER A 56 -15.55 10.41 10.22
N THR A 57 -15.29 9.17 9.79
CA THR A 57 -14.49 8.90 8.59
C THR A 57 -15.30 8.10 7.58
N ARG A 58 -15.27 8.58 6.34
CA ARG A 58 -15.79 7.87 5.17
C ARG A 58 -14.60 7.53 4.30
N PHE A 59 -14.43 6.27 3.91
CA PHE A 59 -13.32 5.85 3.06
C PHE A 59 -13.78 5.68 1.62
N ALA A 60 -12.90 6.07 0.69
CA ALA A 60 -13.03 5.78 -0.74
C ALA A 60 -11.93 4.79 -1.15
N LEU A 61 -12.25 3.49 -1.22
CA LEU A 61 -11.32 2.47 -1.72
C LEU A 61 -11.16 2.63 -3.23
N ARG A 62 -9.93 2.90 -3.68
CA ARG A 62 -9.60 3.21 -5.09
C ARG A 62 -9.30 1.97 -5.94
N GLN A 63 -9.39 0.80 -5.34
CA GLN A 63 -9.31 -0.52 -6.00
C GLN A 63 -10.68 -1.18 -5.88
N ARG A 64 -11.04 -2.02 -6.86
CA ARG A 64 -12.28 -2.81 -6.80
C ARG A 64 -12.18 -3.80 -5.64
N ALA A 65 -13.23 -3.91 -4.82
CA ALA A 65 -13.28 -4.92 -3.77
C ALA A 65 -13.76 -6.27 -4.35
N ASP A 66 -12.93 -6.90 -5.18
CA ASP A 66 -13.16 -8.23 -5.71
C ASP A 66 -12.63 -9.32 -4.76
N ALA A 67 -12.56 -10.57 -5.24
CA ALA A 67 -12.15 -11.71 -4.42
C ALA A 67 -10.71 -11.55 -3.89
N GLY A 68 -10.45 -12.14 -2.71
CA GLY A 68 -9.15 -12.09 -2.05
C GLY A 68 -9.01 -10.93 -1.07
N PHE A 69 -7.81 -10.36 -0.98
CA PHE A 69 -7.49 -9.30 -0.02
C PHE A 69 -8.36 -8.03 -0.15
N PRO A 70 -8.53 -7.40 -1.32
CA PRO A 70 -9.35 -6.18 -1.47
C PRO A 70 -10.79 -6.33 -0.95
N GLY A 71 -11.50 -7.41 -1.31
CA GLY A 71 -12.83 -7.72 -0.78
C GLY A 71 -12.83 -7.90 0.74
N THR A 72 -11.87 -8.67 1.26
CA THR A 72 -11.77 -8.94 2.69
C THR A 72 -11.44 -7.68 3.50
N LEU A 73 -10.62 -6.77 2.96
CA LEU A 73 -10.34 -5.47 3.55
C LEU A 73 -11.60 -4.59 3.59
N ALA A 74 -12.36 -4.56 2.49
CA ALA A 74 -13.60 -3.80 2.43
C ALA A 74 -14.62 -4.29 3.48
N GLU A 75 -14.75 -5.60 3.64
CA GLU A 75 -15.57 -6.21 4.71
C GLU A 75 -15.07 -5.83 6.10
N ALA A 76 -13.76 -5.92 6.35
CA ALA A 76 -13.17 -5.57 7.65
C ALA A 76 -13.39 -4.09 8.02
N LEU A 77 -13.30 -3.18 7.06
CA LEU A 77 -13.57 -1.75 7.26
C LEU A 77 -15.05 -1.49 7.55
N ARG A 78 -15.98 -2.12 6.83
CA ARG A 78 -17.41 -1.99 7.12
C ARG A 78 -17.75 -2.55 8.50
N ALA A 79 -17.18 -3.71 8.86
CA ALA A 79 -17.35 -4.30 10.19
C ALA A 79 -16.80 -3.41 11.32
N ALA A 80 -15.76 -2.60 11.03
CA ALA A 80 -15.23 -1.59 11.93
C ALA A 80 -16.09 -0.31 12.03
N GLY A 81 -17.17 -0.21 11.25
CA GLY A 81 -18.11 0.91 11.30
C GLY A 81 -17.83 2.04 10.31
N TYR A 82 -16.93 1.85 9.34
CA TYR A 82 -16.71 2.85 8.30
C TYR A 82 -17.78 2.80 7.22
N GLU A 83 -18.17 3.97 6.73
CA GLU A 83 -18.81 4.09 5.42
C GLU A 83 -17.75 3.93 4.33
N LEU A 84 -17.91 2.95 3.45
CA LEU A 84 -16.93 2.61 2.42
C LEU A 84 -17.52 2.73 1.01
N ARG A 85 -16.99 3.66 0.22
CA ARG A 85 -17.25 3.80 -1.21
C ARG A 85 -16.15 3.07 -1.99
N GLU A 86 -16.54 2.20 -2.90
CA GLU A 86 -15.61 1.58 -3.83
C GLU A 86 -15.63 2.36 -5.15
N ILE A 87 -14.49 2.93 -5.51
CA ILE A 87 -14.33 3.70 -6.74
C ILE A 87 -13.44 2.86 -7.66
N PRO A 88 -14.01 2.15 -8.66
CA PRO A 88 -13.20 1.45 -9.62
C PRO A 88 -12.29 2.47 -10.34
N PRO A 89 -11.06 2.08 -10.74
CA PRO A 89 -10.22 2.97 -11.53
C PRO A 89 -11.01 3.40 -12.76
N ALA A 90 -11.07 4.71 -13.01
CA ALA A 90 -11.69 5.22 -14.21
C ALA A 90 -11.02 4.54 -15.40
N SER A 91 -11.78 3.81 -16.22
CA SER A 91 -11.27 3.40 -17.53
C SER A 91 -10.81 4.67 -18.21
N SER A 92 -9.50 4.79 -18.47
CA SER A 92 -8.91 5.90 -19.22
C SER A 92 -9.44 5.86 -20.65
N ALA A 93 -10.65 6.33 -20.85
CA ALA A 93 -11.28 6.58 -22.13
C ALA A 93 -11.98 7.93 -22.04
N GLY A 94 -11.26 8.97 -22.46
CA GLY A 94 -11.88 10.21 -22.92
C GLY A 94 -11.82 11.41 -21.97
N THR A 95 -10.87 12.29 -22.28
CA THR A 95 -11.03 13.75 -22.34
C THR A 95 -10.96 14.55 -21.03
N GLY A 96 -9.91 15.37 -20.92
CA GLY A 96 -9.98 16.67 -20.26
C GLY A 96 -9.33 16.74 -18.88
N ALA A 97 -8.03 17.01 -18.85
CA ALA A 97 -7.41 17.67 -17.71
C ALA A 97 -7.91 19.13 -17.66
N ALA A 98 -9.02 19.37 -16.97
CA ALA A 98 -9.41 20.65 -16.38
C ALA A 98 -10.74 20.44 -15.62
N ASP A 99 -10.85 21.08 -14.45
CA ASP A 99 -12.06 21.18 -13.64
C ASP A 99 -12.41 20.01 -12.69
N ALA A 100 -11.70 19.96 -11.56
CA ALA A 100 -12.19 19.32 -10.33
C ALA A 100 -11.86 20.17 -9.09
N ARG A 101 -11.81 21.50 -9.24
CA ARG A 101 -11.48 22.44 -8.15
C ARG A 101 -12.42 23.64 -8.05
N GLN A 102 -13.63 23.58 -8.58
CA GLN A 102 -14.59 24.69 -8.42
C GLN A 102 -15.95 24.23 -7.89
N GLY A 103 -16.26 24.66 -6.67
CA GLY A 103 -17.61 24.77 -6.12
C GLY A 103 -17.96 23.76 -5.02
N MET A 104 -17.62 24.07 -3.77
CA MET A 104 -18.27 23.47 -2.60
C MET A 104 -19.02 24.58 -1.85
N PRO A 105 -20.36 24.53 -1.71
CA PRO A 105 -21.06 25.36 -0.74
C PRO A 105 -20.67 24.95 0.69
N ALA A 106 -20.60 25.93 1.59
CA ALA A 106 -20.12 25.81 2.96
C ALA A 106 -21.12 25.09 3.89
N ASP A 107 -21.38 23.81 3.60
CA ASP A 107 -21.89 22.84 4.56
C ASP A 107 -21.26 21.48 4.21
N ALA A 108 -19.99 21.32 4.60
CA ALA A 108 -19.13 20.27 4.08
C ALA A 108 -19.44 18.92 4.76
N ALA A 109 -20.14 18.05 4.04
CA ALA A 109 -20.08 16.61 4.29
C ALA A 109 -18.59 16.18 4.38
N PRO A 110 -18.21 15.26 5.28
CA PRO A 110 -16.83 14.82 5.38
C PRO A 110 -16.39 14.26 4.02
N ALA A 111 -15.34 14.86 3.46
CA ALA A 111 -14.72 14.41 2.21
C ALA A 111 -14.21 12.97 2.39
N ASP A 112 -14.53 12.09 1.43
CA ASP A 112 -14.12 10.69 1.50
C ASP A 112 -12.59 10.60 1.51
N ILE A 113 -12.01 9.92 2.49
CA ILE A 113 -10.56 9.69 2.59
C ILE A 113 -10.18 8.59 1.58
N PRO A 114 -9.34 8.87 0.58
CA PRO A 114 -8.95 7.87 -0.40
C PRO A 114 -8.06 6.82 0.25
N VAL A 115 -8.36 5.54 0.00
CA VAL A 115 -7.55 4.39 0.45
C VAL A 115 -7.08 3.61 -0.77
N ARG A 116 -5.78 3.34 -0.82
CA ARG A 116 -5.13 2.42 -1.77
C ARG A 116 -4.31 1.41 -0.97
N TYR A 117 -4.17 0.22 -1.50
CA TYR A 117 -3.26 -0.77 -0.94
C TYR A 117 -2.29 -1.25 -2.01
N LEU A 118 -1.14 -1.74 -1.55
CA LEU A 118 -0.19 -2.50 -2.33
C LEU A 118 0.21 -3.72 -1.51
N LEU A 119 -0.17 -4.90 -1.98
CA LEU A 119 0.32 -6.16 -1.43
C LEU A 119 1.45 -6.65 -2.33
N GLY A 120 2.65 -6.86 -1.79
CA GLY A 120 3.79 -7.32 -2.58
C GLY A 120 4.50 -8.50 -1.94
N THR A 121 5.31 -9.20 -2.73
CA THR A 121 6.26 -10.22 -2.24
C THR A 121 7.60 -9.57 -1.94
N VAL A 122 8.21 -9.91 -0.81
CA VAL A 122 9.61 -9.56 -0.50
C VAL A 122 10.56 -10.56 -1.17
N ASP A 123 10.20 -11.84 -1.15
CA ASP A 123 10.93 -12.93 -1.78
C ASP A 123 9.98 -14.05 -2.22
N GLN A 124 10.55 -15.09 -2.84
CA GLN A 124 9.80 -16.27 -3.27
C GLN A 124 9.54 -17.27 -2.12
N ASN A 125 9.99 -16.97 -0.90
CA ASN A 125 9.93 -17.86 0.26
C ASN A 125 8.73 -17.56 1.16
N GLY A 126 7.73 -16.84 0.64
CA GLY A 126 6.51 -16.53 1.37
C GLY A 126 6.66 -15.32 2.31
N ALA A 127 7.64 -14.44 2.10
CA ALA A 127 7.64 -13.14 2.73
C ALA A 127 6.86 -12.11 1.88
N TYR A 128 5.98 -11.36 2.52
CA TYR A 128 5.10 -10.38 1.91
C TYR A 128 5.22 -9.03 2.61
N TYR A 129 4.77 -7.96 1.96
CA TYR A 129 4.55 -6.67 2.58
C TYR A 129 3.21 -6.09 2.16
N LEU A 130 2.55 -5.40 3.08
CA LEU A 130 1.36 -4.62 2.79
C LEU A 130 1.67 -3.15 3.04
N THR A 131 1.40 -2.31 2.05
CA THR A 131 1.40 -0.85 2.18
C THR A 131 -0.02 -0.33 1.98
N LEU A 132 -0.45 0.58 2.83
CA LEU A 132 -1.73 1.28 2.73
C LEU A 132 -1.45 2.77 2.64
N ASP A 133 -2.01 3.40 1.61
CA ASP A 133 -2.04 4.84 1.44
C ASP A 133 -3.45 5.31 1.76
N ALA A 134 -3.62 6.02 2.88
CA ALA A 134 -4.89 6.58 3.32
C ALA A 134 -4.73 8.08 3.55
N GLY A 135 -5.41 8.92 2.76
CA GLY A 135 -5.27 10.38 2.86
C GLY A 135 -3.82 10.84 2.79
N HIS A 136 -3.28 11.34 3.92
CA HIS A 136 -1.90 11.80 4.06
C HIS A 136 -0.96 10.77 4.72
N HIS A 137 -1.48 9.62 5.15
CA HIS A 137 -0.71 8.60 5.83
C HIS A 137 -0.38 7.44 4.90
N ARG A 138 0.88 7.02 4.93
CA ARG A 138 1.34 5.76 4.38
C ARG A 138 1.73 4.86 5.53
N ILE A 139 1.14 3.68 5.62
CA ILE A 139 1.47 2.68 6.63
C ILE A 139 1.87 1.36 5.97
N SER A 140 2.96 0.76 6.43
CA SER A 140 3.51 -0.46 5.81
C SER A 140 3.91 -1.50 6.86
N ARG A 141 3.72 -2.78 6.55
CA ARG A 141 4.18 -3.88 7.41
C ARG A 141 4.55 -5.11 6.59
N ALA A 142 5.57 -5.84 7.06
CA ALA A 142 5.97 -7.11 6.50
C ALA A 142 5.32 -8.31 7.22
N TYR A 143 5.10 -9.38 6.46
CA TYR A 143 4.48 -10.63 6.88
C TYR A 143 5.30 -11.81 6.35
N VAL A 144 5.29 -12.91 7.08
CA VAL A 144 5.84 -14.19 6.64
C VAL A 144 4.77 -15.25 6.67
N LEU A 145 4.73 -16.06 5.64
CA LEU A 145 3.87 -17.21 5.54
C LEU A 145 4.46 -18.34 6.37
N HIS A 146 3.70 -18.82 7.33
CA HIS A 146 4.08 -19.95 8.16
C HIS A 146 2.86 -20.86 8.34
N GLN A 147 2.92 -22.08 7.83
CA GLN A 147 1.82 -23.05 7.88
C GLN A 147 0.49 -22.43 7.37
N ASP A 148 0.51 -21.92 6.14
CA ASP A 148 -0.63 -21.25 5.47
C ASP A 148 -1.19 -20.01 6.20
N THR A 149 -0.52 -19.53 7.26
CA THR A 149 -0.92 -18.38 8.04
C THR A 149 0.08 -17.24 7.88
N LEU A 150 -0.39 -16.04 7.53
CA LEU A 150 0.45 -14.85 7.49
C LEU A 150 0.69 -14.33 8.91
N ARG A 151 1.97 -14.25 9.30
CA ARG A 151 2.38 -13.71 10.60
C ARG A 151 3.15 -12.42 10.40
N PRO A 152 2.84 -11.35 11.13
CA PRO A 152 3.61 -10.11 11.02
C PRO A 152 5.03 -10.29 11.55
N THR A 153 6.00 -9.67 10.88
CA THR A 153 7.44 -9.77 11.25
C THR A 153 7.98 -8.54 12.00
N GLY A 154 7.14 -7.54 12.29
CA GLY A 154 7.57 -6.32 12.97
C GLY A 154 6.40 -5.42 13.32
N ALA A 155 6.68 -4.19 13.77
CA ALA A 155 5.66 -3.16 13.94
C ALA A 155 5.22 -2.57 12.59
N TRP A 156 4.13 -1.81 12.58
CA TRP A 156 3.77 -0.99 11.44
C TRP A 156 4.75 0.18 11.32
N LEU A 157 5.23 0.40 10.10
CA LEU A 157 5.99 1.57 9.69
C LEU A 157 5.02 2.65 9.26
N HIS A 158 5.32 3.89 9.61
CA HIS A 158 4.47 5.04 9.33
C HIS A 158 5.27 6.09 8.56
N GLY A 159 4.67 6.63 7.52
CA GLY A 159 5.19 7.73 6.72
C GLY A 159 4.07 8.67 6.32
N GLU A 160 4.47 9.82 5.79
CA GLU A 160 3.55 10.81 5.24
C GLU A 160 3.63 10.80 3.72
N LEU A 161 2.49 11.00 3.06
CA LEU A 161 2.41 11.22 1.63
C LEU A 161 2.60 12.72 1.35
N PRO A 162 3.41 13.08 0.32
CA PRO A 162 3.74 14.46 0.00
C PRO A 162 2.56 15.27 -0.57
#